data_AF-A0A6M2E217-F1
#
_entry.id   AF-A0A6M2E217-F1
#
_cell.length_a   1.000
_cell.length_b   1.000
_cell.length_c   1.000
_cell.angle_alpha   90.00
_cell.angle_beta   90.00
_cell.angle_gamma   90.00
#
_symmetry.space_group_name_H-M   'P 1'
#
loop_
_entity.id
_entity.type
_entity.pdbx_description
1 polymer ?
#
loop_
_entity_poly.entity_id
_entity_poly.type
_entity_poly.pdbx_seq_one_letter_code
_entity_poly.pdbx_strand_id
1 'polypeptide(L)'
;MVGLIPVGILVFCVNVFVGPATLTEIPEGYVPKHWEYHRHPITRFIARYIHPSPQQEYEKYMHLLYEENEKKQLRILTEQINNKMYQRQDYYGSYYQPVTAKYIRISKEYADISKELEDD
;
A
#
# COMPACT_ATOMS: atom_id res chain seq x y z
N MET A 1 -21.39 -20.21 33.42
CA MET A 1 -21.99 -21.57 33.32
C MET A 1 -23.03 -21.66 32.19
N VAL A 2 -24.00 -20.73 32.08
CA VAL A 2 -25.13 -20.81 31.13
C VAL A 2 -24.72 -20.90 29.65
N GLY A 3 -23.62 -20.25 29.22
CA GLY A 3 -23.16 -20.32 27.82
C GLY A 3 -22.31 -21.54 27.47
N LEU A 4 -21.69 -22.20 28.45
CA LEU A 4 -20.80 -23.34 28.20
C LEU A 4 -21.59 -24.61 27.92
N ILE A 5 -22.75 -24.77 28.56
CA ILE A 5 -23.66 -25.90 28.37
C ILE A 5 -24.15 -26.01 26.90
N PRO A 6 -24.74 -24.97 26.29
CA PRO A 6 -25.19 -25.05 24.90
C PRO A 6 -24.03 -25.19 23.91
N VAL A 7 -22.88 -24.56 24.15
CA VAL A 7 -21.68 -24.74 23.32
C VAL A 7 -21.15 -26.17 23.41
N GLY A 8 -21.10 -26.74 24.62
CA GLY A 8 -20.70 -28.14 24.84
C GLY A 8 -21.62 -29.13 24.13
N ILE A 9 -22.94 -28.92 24.20
CA ILE A 9 -23.93 -29.73 23.46
C ILE A 9 -23.71 -29.61 21.95
N LEU A 10 -23.49 -28.39 21.43
CA LEU A 10 -23.23 -28.17 20.01
C LEU A 10 -21.97 -28.92 19.55
N VAL A 11 -20.85 -28.77 20.27
CA VAL A 11 -19.59 -29.45 19.94
C VAL A 11 -19.75 -30.96 19.99
N PHE A 12 -20.46 -31.47 21.00
CA PHE A 12 -20.76 -32.90 21.13
C PHE A 12 -21.57 -33.41 19.93
N CYS A 13 -22.68 -32.73 19.60
CA CYS A 13 -23.52 -33.09 18.46
C CYS A 13 -22.74 -33.06 17.14
N VAL A 14 -21.91 -32.05 16.91
CA VAL A 14 -21.08 -31.95 15.70
C VAL A 14 -20.09 -33.11 15.60
N ASN A 15 -19.47 -33.52 16.71
CA ASN A 15 -18.52 -34.63 16.71
C ASN A 15 -19.19 -36.01 16.54
N VAL A 16 -20.40 -36.21 17.08
CA VAL A 16 -21.09 -37.51 17.02
C VAL A 16 -21.82 -37.70 15.69
N PHE A 17 -22.53 -36.67 15.20
CA PHE A 17 -23.37 -36.82 14.00
C PHE A 17 -22.61 -36.58 12.69
N VAL A 18 -21.64 -35.65 12.68
CA VAL A 18 -20.87 -35.32 11.47
C VAL A 18 -19.51 -36.00 11.48
N GLY A 19 -18.81 -35.92 12.62
CA GLY A 19 -17.48 -36.49 12.78
C GLY A 19 -16.38 -35.76 11.98
N PRO A 20 -15.11 -36.15 12.18
CA PRO A 20 -13.99 -35.60 11.43
C PRO A 20 -13.94 -36.16 10.00
N ALA A 21 -13.51 -35.34 9.05
CA ALA A 21 -13.28 -35.80 7.67
C ALA A 21 -12.03 -36.68 7.56
N THR A 22 -12.05 -37.62 6.61
CA THR A 22 -10.90 -38.43 6.23
C THR A 22 -10.07 -37.71 5.16
N LEU A 23 -8.74 -37.82 5.26
CA LEU A 23 -7.86 -37.34 4.20
C LEU A 23 -8.02 -38.25 2.99
N THR A 24 -8.35 -37.65 1.86
CA THR A 24 -8.52 -38.34 0.58
C THR A 24 -7.69 -37.63 -0.48
N GLU A 25 -7.26 -38.36 -1.49
CA GLU A 25 -6.57 -37.78 -2.63
C GLU A 25 -7.52 -36.85 -3.39
N ILE A 26 -6.96 -35.80 -3.97
CA ILE A 26 -7.73 -34.84 -4.75
C ILE A 26 -8.14 -35.52 -6.07
N PRO A 27 -9.44 -35.62 -6.38
CA PRO A 27 -9.90 -36.21 -7.63
C PRO A 27 -9.35 -35.45 -8.84
N GLU A 28 -9.11 -36.17 -9.93
CA GLU A 28 -8.64 -35.54 -11.17
C GLU A 28 -9.65 -34.51 -11.69
N GLY A 29 -9.16 -33.31 -12.03
CA GLY A 29 -9.99 -32.21 -12.52
C GLY A 29 -10.80 -31.45 -11.46
N TYR A 30 -10.70 -31.81 -10.18
CA TYR A 30 -11.33 -31.08 -9.09
C TYR A 30 -10.33 -30.20 -8.33
N VAL A 31 -10.64 -28.91 -8.18
CA VAL A 31 -9.87 -28.00 -7.33
C VAL A 31 -10.63 -27.83 -6.00
N PRO A 32 -10.09 -28.35 -4.88
CA PRO A 32 -10.75 -28.23 -3.60
C PRO A 32 -10.84 -26.77 -3.15
N LYS A 33 -11.94 -26.46 -2.48
CA LYS A 33 -12.14 -25.13 -1.90
C LYS A 33 -11.32 -24.98 -0.63
N HIS A 34 -11.00 -23.75 -0.24
CA HIS A 34 -10.06 -23.49 0.85
C HIS A 34 -10.47 -24.10 2.21
N TRP A 35 -11.77 -24.24 2.48
CA TRP A 35 -12.23 -24.88 3.72
C TRP A 35 -12.18 -26.41 3.71
N GLU A 36 -12.10 -27.04 2.54
CA GLU A 36 -12.11 -28.51 2.40
C GLU A 36 -10.80 -29.13 2.89
N TYR A 37 -9.72 -28.35 2.91
CA TYR A 37 -8.44 -28.73 3.50
C TYR A 37 -8.48 -28.91 5.03
N HIS A 38 -9.56 -28.48 5.71
CA HIS A 38 -9.70 -28.65 7.16
C HIS A 38 -10.41 -29.94 7.54
N ARG A 39 -9.81 -30.66 8.50
CA ARG A 39 -10.29 -31.95 9.03
C ARG A 39 -11.56 -31.81 9.90
N HIS A 40 -11.58 -30.82 10.78
CA HIS A 40 -12.65 -30.67 11.78
C HIS A 40 -13.83 -29.88 11.19
N PRO A 41 -15.08 -30.33 11.36
CA PRO A 41 -16.26 -29.68 10.80
C PRO A 41 -16.46 -28.23 11.28
N ILE A 42 -16.17 -27.95 12.57
CA ILE A 42 -16.22 -26.58 13.11
C ILE A 42 -15.18 -25.67 12.43
N THR A 43 -13.92 -26.13 12.28
CA THR A 43 -12.88 -25.36 11.59
C THR A 43 -13.23 -25.12 10.13
N ARG A 44 -13.80 -26.13 9.46
CA ARG A 44 -14.31 -26.02 8.10
C ARG A 44 -15.44 -24.99 7.98
N PHE A 45 -16.36 -24.95 8.94
CA PHE A 45 -17.43 -23.95 8.99
C PHE A 45 -16.86 -22.54 9.14
N ILE A 46 -15.95 -22.34 10.10
CA ILE A 46 -15.29 -21.05 10.32
C ILE A 46 -14.52 -20.60 9.08
N ALA A 47 -13.74 -21.50 8.46
CA ALA A 47 -12.99 -21.21 7.25
C ALA A 47 -13.89 -20.87 6.06
N ARG A 48 -15.10 -21.44 5.98
CA ARG A 48 -16.05 -21.16 4.91
C ARG A 48 -16.75 -19.81 5.03
N TYR A 49 -17.08 -19.38 6.26
CA TYR A 49 -17.95 -18.22 6.49
C TYR A 49 -17.27 -17.01 7.10
N ILE A 50 -16.16 -17.20 7.82
CA ILE A 50 -15.49 -16.14 8.59
C ILE A 50 -14.16 -15.75 7.95
N HIS A 51 -13.34 -16.72 7.55
CA HIS A 51 -12.03 -16.43 6.96
C HIS A 51 -12.07 -16.35 5.42
N PRO A 52 -11.32 -15.41 4.81
CA PRO A 52 -11.12 -15.40 3.37
C PRO A 52 -10.28 -16.60 2.93
N SER A 53 -10.24 -16.84 1.61
CA SER A 53 -9.37 -17.89 1.08
C SER A 53 -7.88 -17.47 1.20
N PRO A 54 -6.97 -18.41 1.48
CA PRO A 54 -5.54 -18.10 1.56
C PRO A 54 -5.00 -17.61 0.21
N GLN A 55 -5.57 -18.05 -0.91
CA GLN A 55 -5.23 -17.54 -2.25
C GLN A 55 -5.54 -16.05 -2.36
N GLN A 56 -6.72 -15.63 -1.91
CA GLN A 56 -7.12 -14.23 -1.94
C GLN A 56 -6.20 -13.37 -1.06
N GLU A 57 -5.85 -13.83 0.14
CA GLU A 57 -4.93 -13.10 1.01
C GLU A 57 -3.53 -12.99 0.41
N TYR A 58 -3.04 -14.08 -0.18
CA TYR A 58 -1.72 -14.12 -0.82
C TYR A 58 -1.64 -13.13 -1.99
N GLU A 59 -2.60 -13.17 -2.91
CA GLU A 59 -2.63 -12.28 -4.07
C GLU A 59 -2.79 -10.81 -3.66
N LYS A 60 -3.68 -10.54 -2.69
CA LYS A 60 -3.83 -9.19 -2.13
C LYS A 60 -2.52 -8.67 -1.54
N TYR A 61 -1.79 -9.52 -0.85
CA TYR A 61 -0.50 -9.15 -0.26
C TYR A 61 0.57 -8.93 -1.33
N MET A 62 0.65 -9.78 -2.35
CA MET A 62 1.56 -9.58 -3.47
C MET A 62 1.29 -8.27 -4.20
N HIS A 63 0.02 -7.93 -4.41
CA HIS A 63 -0.37 -6.66 -5.01
C HIS A 63 0.08 -5.46 -4.16
N LEU A 64 -0.13 -5.52 -2.83
CA LEU A 64 0.34 -4.48 -1.92
C LEU A 64 1.86 -4.29 -2.00
N LEU A 65 2.62 -5.38 -1.98
CA LEU A 65 4.08 -5.32 -2.10
C LEU A 65 4.53 -4.71 -3.41
N TYR A 66 3.85 -5.04 -4.50
CA TYR A 66 4.12 -4.50 -5.82
C TYR A 66 3.93 -2.98 -5.84
N GLU A 67 2.77 -2.48 -5.39
CA GLU A 67 2.48 -1.05 -5.33
C GLU A 67 3.46 -0.27 -4.45
N GLU A 68 3.79 -0.81 -3.27
CA GLU A 68 4.73 -0.14 -2.36
C GLU A 68 6.14 -0.09 -2.95
N ASN A 69 6.53 -1.12 -3.69
CA ASN A 69 7.81 -1.13 -4.40
C ASN A 69 7.84 -0.07 -5.52
N GLU A 70 6.77 0.06 -6.30
CA GLU A 70 6.67 1.11 -7.33
C GLU A 70 6.74 2.51 -6.72
N LYS A 71 5.97 2.77 -5.66
CA LYS A 71 6.01 4.05 -4.93
C LYS A 71 7.41 4.35 -4.41
N LYS A 72 8.11 3.35 -3.89
CA LYS A 72 9.50 3.48 -3.42
C LYS A 72 10.44 3.87 -4.57
N GLN A 73 10.36 3.19 -5.71
CA GLN A 73 11.19 3.50 -6.88
C GLN A 73 10.93 4.91 -7.41
N LEU A 74 9.66 5.32 -7.48
CA LEU A 74 9.30 6.68 -7.87
C LEU A 74 9.87 7.73 -6.91
N ARG A 75 9.79 7.52 -5.60
CA ARG A 75 10.37 8.44 -4.61
C ARG A 75 11.89 8.61 -4.78
N ILE A 76 12.61 7.50 -4.97
CA ILE A 76 14.06 7.52 -5.22
C ILE A 76 14.36 8.28 -6.52
N LEU A 77 13.58 8.04 -7.58
CA LEU A 77 13.75 8.73 -8.85
C LEU A 77 13.47 10.23 -8.72
N THR A 78 12.39 10.62 -8.04
CA THR A 78 12.06 12.03 -7.78
C THR A 78 13.17 12.73 -7.02
N GLU A 79 13.75 12.08 -6.01
CA GLU A 79 14.90 12.62 -5.27
C GLU A 79 16.11 12.84 -6.18
N GLN A 80 16.44 11.87 -7.04
CA GLN A 80 17.51 12.01 -8.01
C GLN A 80 17.26 13.15 -9.00
N ILE A 81 16.03 13.29 -9.50
CA ILE A 81 15.63 14.39 -10.40
C ILE A 81 15.79 15.73 -9.68
N ASN A 82 15.31 15.86 -8.45
CA ASN A 82 15.44 17.08 -7.64
C ASN A 82 16.91 17.46 -7.42
N ASN A 83 17.75 16.49 -7.08
CA ASN A 83 19.19 16.71 -6.91
C ASN A 83 19.85 17.17 -8.21
N LYS A 84 19.46 16.62 -9.37
CA LYS A 84 19.98 17.04 -10.68
C LYS A 84 19.52 18.43 -11.09
N MET A 85 18.24 18.75 -10.88
CA MET A 85 17.70 20.10 -11.11
C MET A 85 18.45 21.13 -10.26
N TYR A 86 18.67 20.84 -8.98
CA TYR A 86 19.45 21.72 -8.09
C TYR A 86 20.89 21.94 -8.57
N GLN A 87 21.58 20.88 -9.00
CA GLN A 87 22.97 20.97 -9.47
C GLN A 87 23.12 21.76 -10.78
N ARG A 88 22.19 21.57 -11.73
CA ARG A 88 22.31 22.14 -13.08
C ARG A 88 21.61 23.49 -13.23
N GLN A 89 20.55 23.73 -12.46
CA GLN A 89 19.68 24.90 -12.56
C GLN A 89 19.20 25.19 -14.00
N ASP A 90 19.10 24.14 -14.82
CA ASP A 90 18.76 24.20 -16.25
C ASP A 90 17.25 24.18 -16.50
N TYR A 91 16.47 23.69 -15.53
CA TYR A 91 15.02 23.61 -15.60
C TYR A 91 14.32 24.50 -14.56
N TYR A 92 13.12 24.98 -14.91
CA TYR A 92 12.20 25.62 -13.97
C TYR A 92 11.60 24.58 -13.02
N GLY A 93 12.37 24.20 -12.00
CA GLY A 93 11.94 23.30 -10.92
C GLY A 93 11.06 24.01 -9.87
N SER A 94 10.67 23.27 -8.82
CA SER A 94 9.78 23.76 -7.76
C SER A 94 10.29 25.00 -7.00
N TYR A 95 11.58 25.32 -7.10
CA TYR A 95 12.20 26.49 -6.47
C TYR A 95 12.27 27.72 -7.39
N TYR A 96 11.83 27.62 -8.64
CA TYR A 96 11.92 28.74 -9.57
C TYR A 96 10.95 29.85 -9.19
N GLN A 97 11.50 31.04 -8.90
CA GLN A 97 10.72 32.26 -8.79
C GLN A 97 10.81 33.04 -10.11
N PRO A 98 9.68 33.37 -10.75
CA PRO A 98 9.70 34.16 -11.98
C PRO A 98 10.16 35.57 -11.65
N VAL A 99 11.39 35.91 -12.04
CA VAL A 99 11.91 37.27 -11.88
C VAL A 99 11.66 38.04 -13.17
N THR A 100 10.76 39.02 -13.11
CA THR A 100 10.46 39.87 -14.26
C THR A 100 11.57 40.91 -14.42
N ALA A 101 12.27 40.88 -15.54
CA ALA A 101 13.39 41.78 -15.84
C ALA A 101 13.06 43.28 -15.73
N LYS A 102 11.79 43.65 -15.89
CA LYS A 102 11.30 45.03 -15.77
C LYS A 102 11.67 45.67 -14.42
N TYR A 103 11.40 45.00 -13.30
CA TYR A 103 11.60 45.58 -11.97
C TYR A 103 13.09 45.66 -11.59
N ILE A 104 13.90 44.71 -12.05
CA ILE A 104 15.36 44.77 -11.87
C ILE A 104 15.94 45.99 -12.61
N ARG A 105 15.49 46.26 -13.84
CA ARG A 105 15.97 47.43 -14.61
C ARG A 105 15.64 48.73 -13.90
N ILE A 106 14.40 48.88 -13.44
CA ILE A 106 13.95 50.07 -12.71
C ILE A 106 14.76 50.26 -11.42
N SER A 107 14.94 49.20 -10.63
CA SER A 107 15.75 49.24 -9.40
C SER A 107 17.19 49.67 -9.67
N LYS A 108 17.78 49.19 -10.77
CA LYS A 108 19.16 49.56 -11.13
C LYS A 108 19.25 51.05 -11.49
N GLU A 109 18.29 51.55 -12.26
CA GLU A 109 18.20 52.96 -12.65
C GLU A 109 18.14 53.88 -11.42
N TYR A 110 17.30 53.55 -10.44
CA TYR A 110 17.24 54.29 -9.17
C TYR A 110 18.54 54.22 -8.36
N ALA A 111 19.22 53.07 -8.37
CA ALA A 111 20.49 52.89 -7.65
C ALA A 111 21.64 53.69 -8.28
N ASP A 112 21.65 53.79 -9.61
CA ASP A 112 22.64 54.59 -10.34
C ASP A 112 22.39 56.09 -10.08
N ILE A 113 21.13 56.55 -10.10
CA ILE A 113 20.75 57.94 -9.75
C ILE A 113 21.15 58.30 -8.32
N SER A 114 20.92 57.40 -7.35
CA SER A 114 21.30 57.68 -5.95
C SER A 114 22.80 57.85 -5.75
N LYS A 115 23.63 57.16 -6.55
CA LYS A 115 25.09 57.28 -6.47
C LYS A 115 25.59 58.59 -7.07
N GLU A 116 25.04 59.00 -8.21
CA GLU A 116 25.36 60.31 -8.79
C GLU A 116 25.04 61.46 -7.84
N LEU A 117 23.96 61.35 -7.06
CA LEU A 117 23.59 62.33 -6.04
C LEU A 117 24.45 62.29 -4.77
N GLU A 118 25.19 61.20 -4.52
CA GLU A 118 26.13 61.07 -3.38
C GLU A 118 27.55 61.54 -3.75
N ASP A 119 27.89 61.57 -5.04
CA ASP A 119 29.21 61.97 -5.55
C ASP A 119 29.31 63.48 -5.89
N ASP A 120 28.18 64.21 -5.94
CA ASP A 120 28.08 65.69 -6.09
C ASP A 120 28.04 66.43 -4.73
#